data_AF-A0AAE2UV77-F1
#
_entry.id   AF-A0AAE2UV77-F1
#
_cell.length_a   1.000
_cell.length_b   1.000
_cell.length_c   1.000
_cell.angle_alpha   90.00
_cell.angle_beta   90.00
_cell.angle_gamma   90.00
#
_symmetry.space_group_name_H-M   'P 1'
#
loop_
_entity.id
_entity.type
_entity.pdbx_description
1 polymer ?
#
loop_
_entity_poly.entity_id
_entity_poly.type
_entity_poly.pdbx_seq_one_letter_code
_entity_poly.pdbx_strand_id
1 'polypeptide(L)'
;MKKLVVPVEIPVDQLADAVGPLVIKALRAAEREDEAAVLRRPPIQALIQAGRTLWHALNRYEASEGTRDERRALNALLAASKGVRNAVKTIRD
;
A
#
# COMPACT_ATOMS: atom_id res chain seq x y z
N MET A 1 49.13 -30.19 13.95
CA MET A 1 48.05 -29.99 14.94
C MET A 1 46.99 -31.06 14.69
N LYS A 2 46.79 -32.00 15.62
CA LYS A 2 45.71 -33.01 15.51
C LYS A 2 44.37 -32.31 15.73
N LYS A 3 43.45 -32.40 14.76
CA LYS A 3 42.08 -31.90 14.91
C LYS A 3 41.32 -32.83 15.84
N LEU A 4 40.88 -32.32 16.99
CA LEU A 4 39.94 -33.00 17.87
C LEU A 4 38.54 -32.74 17.30
N VAL A 5 37.85 -33.80 16.85
CA VAL A 5 36.43 -33.72 16.50
C VAL A 5 35.66 -34.24 17.70
N VAL A 6 34.98 -33.33 18.41
CA VAL A 6 34.12 -33.66 19.54
C VAL A 6 32.68 -33.61 19.04
N PRO A 7 31.93 -34.71 19.07
CA PRO A 7 30.50 -34.66 18.79
C PRO A 7 29.84 -33.86 19.92
N VAL A 8 29.32 -32.68 19.58
CA VAL A 8 28.48 -31.90 20.48
C VAL A 8 27.05 -32.37 20.24
N GLU A 9 26.51 -33.12 21.20
CA GLU A 9 25.08 -33.40 21.23
C GLU A 9 24.37 -32.12 21.67
N ILE A 10 23.81 -31.39 20.71
CA ILE A 10 23.02 -30.21 21.01
C ILE A 10 21.59 -30.70 21.28
N PRO A 11 21.07 -30.58 22.51
CA PRO A 11 19.68 -30.91 22.80
C PRO A 11 18.78 -29.96 22.02
N VAL A 12 18.12 -30.50 21.00
CA VAL A 12 17.24 -29.75 20.07
C VAL A 12 16.14 -29.01 20.84
N ASP A 13 15.68 -29.58 21.95
CA ASP A 13 14.64 -29.00 22.81
C ASP A 13 15.11 -27.68 23.45
N GLN A 14 16.37 -27.60 23.91
CA GLN A 14 16.93 -26.36 24.47
C GLN A 14 17.19 -25.30 23.39
N LEU A 15 17.50 -25.74 22.17
CA LEU A 15 17.58 -24.87 21.00
C LEU A 15 16.21 -24.30 20.65
N ALA A 16 15.16 -25.13 20.68
CA ALA A 16 13.80 -24.72 20.42
C ALA A 16 13.28 -23.73 21.49
N ASP A 17 13.61 -23.95 22.77
CA ASP A 17 13.26 -23.02 23.86
C ASP A 17 13.98 -21.67 23.73
N ALA A 18 15.23 -21.65 23.29
CA ALA A 18 16.00 -20.42 23.10
C ALA A 18 15.59 -19.64 21.83
N VAL A 19 15.28 -20.36 20.74
CA VAL A 19 15.02 -19.77 19.42
C VAL A 19 13.53 -19.53 19.18
N GLY A 20 12.66 -20.31 19.81
CA GLY A 20 11.20 -20.22 19.69
C GLY A 20 10.66 -18.80 19.93
N PRO A 21 11.04 -18.10 21.02
CA PRO A 21 10.61 -16.72 21.26
C PRO A 21 11.07 -15.74 20.17
N LEU A 22 12.26 -15.93 19.60
CA LEU A 22 12.80 -15.09 18.53
C LEU A 22 12.06 -15.32 17.20
N VAL A 23 11.75 -16.58 16.88
CA VAL A 23 10.99 -16.97 15.69
C VAL A 23 9.55 -16.46 15.79
N ILE A 24 8.89 -16.61 16.93
CA ILE A 24 7.54 -16.07 17.17
C ILE A 24 7.54 -14.55 17.05
N LYS A 25 8.56 -13.86 17.59
CA LYS A 25 8.67 -12.41 17.46
C LYS A 25 8.87 -11.97 16.01
N ALA A 26 9.66 -12.71 15.23
CA ALA A 26 9.87 -12.44 13.81
C ALA A 26 8.60 -12.68 12.98
N LEU A 27 7.89 -13.80 13.23
CA LEU A 27 6.59 -14.09 12.60
C LEU A 27 5.57 -13.00 12.89
N ARG A 28 5.42 -12.59 14.16
CA ARG A 28 4.51 -11.50 14.54
C ARG A 28 4.91 -10.13 13.96
N ALA A 29 6.17 -9.94 13.59
CA ALA A 29 6.62 -8.71 12.93
C ALA A 29 6.26 -8.76 11.44
N ALA A 30 6.48 -9.91 10.78
CA ALA A 30 6.09 -10.13 9.38
C ALA A 30 4.56 -10.03 9.19
N GLU A 31 3.76 -10.63 10.08
CA GLU A 31 2.29 -10.52 10.05
C GLU A 31 1.82 -9.06 10.15
N ARG A 32 2.47 -8.26 11.02
CA ARG A 32 2.18 -6.82 11.15
C ARG A 32 2.56 -6.03 9.91
N GLU A 33 3.63 -6.39 9.22
CA GLU A 33 4.01 -5.76 7.96
C GLU A 33 3.03 -6.10 6.83
N ASP A 34 2.55 -7.35 6.78
CA ASP A 34 1.55 -7.79 5.81
C ASP A 34 0.18 -7.10 6.04
N GLU A 35 -0.25 -7.00 7.30
CA GLU A 35 -1.45 -6.23 7.67
C GLU A 35 -1.32 -4.75 7.29
N ALA A 36 -0.15 -4.14 7.54
CA ALA A 36 0.14 -2.76 7.13
C ALA A 36 0.17 -2.60 5.60
N ALA A 37 0.67 -3.61 4.87
CA ALA A 37 0.67 -3.61 3.41
C ALA A 37 -0.75 -3.71 2.84
N VAL A 38 -1.63 -4.51 3.46
CA VAL A 38 -3.05 -4.59 3.10
C VAL A 38 -3.77 -3.27 3.40
N LEU A 39 -3.48 -2.62 4.53
CA LEU A 39 -4.03 -1.31 4.90
C LEU A 39 -3.51 -0.15 4.04
N ARG A 40 -2.33 -0.27 3.41
CA ARG A 40 -1.81 0.72 2.44
C ARG A 40 -2.41 0.59 1.03
N ARG A 41 -3.03 -0.55 0.69
CA ARG A 41 -3.75 -0.73 -0.59
C ARG A 41 -4.95 0.21 -0.77
N PRO A 42 -5.81 0.48 0.23
CA PRO A 42 -6.95 1.38 0.05
C PRO A 42 -6.57 2.81 -0.39
N PRO A 43 -5.53 3.47 0.18
CA PRO A 43 -5.05 4.77 -0.30
C PRO A 43 -4.61 4.76 -1.77
N ILE A 44 -3.83 3.75 -2.19
CA ILE A 44 -3.35 3.62 -3.57
C ILE A 44 -4.51 3.37 -4.54
N GLN A 45 -5.46 2.50 -4.17
CA GLN A 45 -6.66 2.25 -4.96
C GLN A 45 -7.54 3.50 -5.08
N ALA A 46 -7.66 4.30 -4.01
CA ALA A 46 -8.36 5.57 -4.04
C ALA A 46 -7.71 6.56 -5.01
N LEU A 47 -6.37 6.62 -5.07
CA LEU A 47 -5.65 7.45 -6.04
C LEU A 47 -5.88 6.97 -7.48
N ILE A 48 -5.81 5.66 -7.74
CA ILE A 48 -6.09 5.09 -9.07
C ILE A 48 -7.51 5.46 -9.51
N GLN A 49 -8.50 5.31 -8.62
CA GLN A 49 -9.88 5.62 -8.92
C GLN A 49 -10.10 7.12 -9.13
N ALA A 50 -9.44 7.97 -8.34
CA ALA A 50 -9.48 9.42 -8.52
C ALA A 50 -8.86 9.83 -9.87
N GLY A 51 -7.75 9.18 -10.27
CA GLY A 51 -7.11 9.39 -11.57
C GLY A 51 -8.02 9.01 -12.74
N ARG A 52 -8.69 7.86 -12.67
CA ARG A 52 -9.70 7.44 -13.68
C ARG A 52 -10.85 8.45 -13.77
N THR A 53 -11.35 8.91 -12.63
CA THR A 53 -12.43 9.90 -12.57
C THR A 53 -12.01 11.22 -13.20
N LEU A 54 -10.77 11.67 -12.95
CA LEU A 54 -10.20 12.87 -13.56
C LEU A 54 -10.09 12.72 -15.08
N TRP A 55 -9.58 11.60 -15.56
CA TRP A 55 -9.47 11.31 -16.99
C TRP A 55 -10.84 11.36 -17.70
N HIS A 56 -11.87 10.71 -17.14
CA HIS A 56 -13.22 10.78 -17.70
C HIS A 56 -13.81 12.19 -17.69
N ALA A 57 -13.56 12.96 -16.62
CA ALA A 57 -14.02 14.34 -16.54
C ALA A 57 -13.33 15.26 -17.56
N LEU A 58 -12.04 15.03 -17.84
CA LEU A 58 -11.29 15.75 -18.86
C LEU A 58 -11.84 15.45 -20.26
N ASN A 59 -11.98 14.17 -20.63
CA ASN A 59 -12.57 13.78 -21.91
C ASN A 59 -13.95 14.39 -22.11
N ARG A 60 -14.78 14.44 -21.06
CA ARG A 60 -16.10 15.05 -21.13
C ARG A 60 -16.03 16.55 -21.34
N TYR A 61 -15.11 17.24 -20.67
CA TYR A 61 -14.89 18.66 -20.86
C TYR A 61 -14.46 18.97 -22.30
N GLU A 62 -13.46 18.26 -22.80
CA GLU A 62 -12.98 18.40 -24.19
C GLU A 62 -14.11 18.15 -25.20
N ALA A 63 -14.94 17.12 -24.98
CA ALA A 63 -16.10 16.85 -25.85
C ALA A 63 -17.24 17.88 -25.73
N SER A 64 -17.27 18.68 -24.66
CA SER A 64 -18.31 19.67 -24.41
C SER A 64 -17.86 21.11 -24.70
N GLU A 65 -16.62 21.32 -25.15
CA GLU A 65 -16.05 22.65 -25.40
C GLU A 65 -16.85 23.40 -26.48
N GLY A 66 -17.19 24.66 -26.20
CA GLY A 66 -18.03 25.48 -27.08
C GLY A 66 -19.51 25.11 -27.09
N THR A 67 -19.93 24.12 -26.30
CA THR A 67 -21.34 23.72 -26.17
C THR A 67 -22.00 24.32 -24.93
N ARG A 68 -23.33 24.24 -24.86
CA ARG A 68 -24.09 24.66 -23.67
C ARG A 68 -23.69 23.90 -22.39
N ASP A 69 -23.16 22.69 -22.52
CA ASP A 69 -22.80 21.82 -21.41
C ASP A 69 -21.37 22.03 -20.88
N GLU A 70 -20.56 22.87 -21.55
CA GLU A 70 -19.16 23.13 -21.20
C GLU A 70 -19.00 23.50 -19.72
N ARG A 71 -19.79 24.44 -19.22
CA ARG A 71 -19.71 24.90 -17.83
C ARG A 71 -19.98 23.78 -16.83
N ARG A 72 -20.89 22.86 -17.16
CA ARG A 72 -21.20 21.70 -16.32
C ARG A 72 -20.05 20.69 -16.34
N ALA A 73 -19.46 20.46 -17.51
CA ALA A 73 -18.30 19.59 -17.67
C ALA A 73 -17.06 20.15 -16.95
N LEU A 74 -16.82 21.46 -17.05
CA LEU A 74 -15.74 22.15 -16.33
C LEU A 74 -15.90 22.02 -14.82
N ASN A 75 -17.11 22.20 -14.29
CA ASN A 75 -17.38 22.00 -12.86
C ASN A 75 -17.07 20.56 -12.40
N ALA A 76 -17.40 19.56 -13.24
CA ALA A 76 -17.09 18.16 -12.96
C ALA A 76 -15.56 17.92 -12.97
N LEU A 77 -14.83 18.52 -13.91
CA LEU A 77 -13.36 18.46 -13.98
C LEU A 77 -12.69 19.08 -12.74
N LEU A 78 -13.19 20.22 -12.28
CA LEU A 78 -12.70 20.87 -11.05
C LEU A 78 -12.96 20.00 -9.81
N ALA A 79 -14.14 19.37 -9.73
CA ALA A 79 -14.46 18.44 -8.64
C ALA A 79 -13.55 17.20 -8.65
N ALA A 80 -13.31 16.60 -9.82
CA ALA A 80 -12.42 15.46 -9.97
C ALA A 80 -10.97 15.81 -9.59
N SER A 81 -10.49 16.99 -9.99
CA SER A 81 -9.17 17.52 -9.61
C SER A 81 -9.01 17.65 -8.08
N LYS A 82 -10.06 18.09 -7.37
CA LYS A 82 -10.07 18.11 -5.89
C LYS A 82 -10.00 16.70 -5.29
N GLY A 83 -10.71 15.74 -5.90
CA GLY A 83 -10.67 14.33 -5.49
C GLY A 83 -9.25 13.74 -5.56
N VAL A 84 -8.52 14.00 -6.65
CA VAL A 84 -7.11 13.59 -6.78
C VAL A 84 -6.23 14.25 -5.73
N ARG A 85 -6.37 15.55 -5.50
CA ARG A 85 -5.62 16.27 -4.46
C ARG A 85 -5.83 15.65 -3.07
N ASN A 86 -7.07 15.31 -2.73
CA ASN A 86 -7.39 14.67 -1.45
C ASN A 86 -6.78 13.27 -1.35
N ALA A 87 -6.88 12.46 -2.41
CA ALA A 87 -6.29 11.12 -2.44
C ALA A 87 -4.75 11.17 -2.25
N VAL A 88 -4.08 12.13 -2.88
CA VAL A 88 -2.63 12.35 -2.69
C VAL A 88 -2.32 12.78 -1.26
N LYS A 89 -3.14 13.66 -0.67
CA LYS A 89 -2.96 14.09 0.73
C LYS A 89 -3.05 12.90 1.69
N THR A 90 -4.04 12.02 1.51
CA THR A 90 -4.21 10.80 2.31
C THR A 90 -3.07 9.78 2.17
N ILE A 91 -2.33 9.80 1.06
CA ILE A 91 -1.14 8.95 0.88
C ILE A 91 0.10 9.58 1.54
N ARG A 92 0.16 10.91 1.57
CA ARG A 92 1.29 11.67 2.12
C ARG A 92 1.27 11.75 3.65
N ASP A 93 0.08 11.90 4.23
CA ASP A 93 -0.16 11.97 5.68
C ASP A 93 -0.19 10.56 6.30
#